data_AF-A0A522A7K3-F1
#
_entry.id   AF-A0A522A7K3-F1
#
_cell.length_a   1.000
_cell.length_b   1.000
_cell.length_c   1.000
_cell.angle_alpha   90.00
_cell.angle_beta   90.00
_cell.angle_gamma   90.00
#
_symmetry.space_group_name_H-M   'P 1'
#
loop_
_entity.id
_entity.type
_entity.pdbx_description
1 polymer ?
#
loop_
_entity_poly.entity_id
_entity_poly.type
_entity_poly.pdbx_seq_one_letter_code
_entity_poly.pdbx_strand_id
1 'polypeptide(L)'
;MNLITRYRRLLDRLNLQRAHKLVVALVGGSVVLVGIAMIVLPGPAILVIPLGLAILATEFLWARRWLKRARALLPNGDKQPAGFSWPPALFIPHRHYLLILAALFGIWWVALAIHPLHRNVWLLENALAIAGVVFLTVFHRRLLFSRVSYTMIFVFMCLHQIGAHYSYSEVPYDAWFRHLTGRTFNSLIGWERNNFDRIVHFSYGLLLAYPVREVFLRVVNVRGFWGYFLPLDLTMSTSMLYELAEWGTSVAFGGDLGQAYVGQQGDVWDAQKDMALASLGALIAMCITAALNWRLQRDFAREWVESFRVKHKSPLGEDEMARMARKMK
;
A
#
# COMPACT_ATOMS: atom_id res chain seq x y z
N MET A 1 10.00 -17.39 -37.89
CA MET A 1 9.43 -17.19 -36.54
C MET A 1 8.75 -18.50 -36.13
N ASN A 2 9.34 -19.28 -35.21
CA ASN A 2 8.97 -20.68 -34.98
C ASN A 2 7.59 -20.86 -34.33
N LEU A 3 6.90 -21.95 -34.70
CA LEU A 3 5.59 -22.34 -34.18
C LEU A 3 5.58 -22.42 -32.64
N ILE A 4 6.68 -22.90 -32.06
CA ILE A 4 6.91 -23.02 -30.61
C ILE A 4 6.86 -21.65 -29.91
N THR A 5 7.43 -20.61 -30.53
CA THR A 5 7.43 -19.24 -29.98
C THR A 5 6.06 -18.58 -30.09
N ARG A 6 5.18 -19.06 -31.00
CA ARG A 6 3.79 -18.60 -31.12
C ARG A 6 2.90 -19.30 -30.08
N TYR A 7 3.12 -20.61 -29.86
CA TYR A 7 2.39 -21.40 -28.88
C TYR A 7 2.70 -20.95 -27.43
N ARG A 8 3.97 -20.71 -27.10
CA ARG A 8 4.39 -20.18 -25.79
C ARG A 8 3.76 -18.81 -25.50
N ARG A 9 3.75 -17.89 -26.48
CA ARG A 9 3.09 -16.57 -26.36
C ARG A 9 1.58 -16.67 -26.16
N LEU A 10 0.94 -17.70 -26.73
CA LEU A 10 -0.50 -17.96 -26.56
C LEU A 10 -0.79 -18.48 -25.14
N LEU A 11 0.01 -19.43 -24.66
CA LEU A 11 -0.07 -19.95 -23.29
C LEU A 11 0.21 -18.85 -22.24
N ASP A 12 1.16 -17.96 -22.50
CA ASP A 12 1.49 -16.84 -21.60
C ASP A 12 0.36 -15.80 -21.55
N ARG A 13 -0.27 -15.49 -22.69
CA ARG A 13 -1.48 -14.65 -22.72
C ARG A 13 -2.65 -15.28 -21.97
N LEU A 14 -2.86 -16.59 -22.14
CA LEU A 14 -3.90 -17.32 -21.43
C LEU A 14 -3.64 -17.33 -19.91
N ASN A 15 -2.39 -17.55 -19.49
CA ASN A 15 -2.01 -17.49 -18.08
C ASN A 15 -2.10 -16.09 -17.49
N LEU A 16 -1.78 -15.03 -18.25
CA LEU A 16 -1.91 -13.65 -17.81
C LEU A 16 -3.37 -13.23 -17.64
N GLN A 17 -4.23 -13.62 -18.59
CA GLN A 17 -5.68 -13.40 -18.48
C GLN A 17 -6.26 -14.18 -17.31
N ARG A 18 -5.80 -15.42 -17.07
CA ARG A 18 -6.19 -16.22 -15.91
C ARG A 18 -5.72 -15.59 -14.60
N ALA A 19 -4.49 -15.09 -14.54
CA ALA A 19 -3.93 -14.42 -13.36
C ALA A 19 -4.65 -13.10 -13.06
N HIS A 20 -4.92 -12.28 -14.08
CA HIS A 20 -5.72 -11.06 -13.92
C HIS A 20 -7.13 -11.38 -13.43
N LYS A 21 -7.80 -12.36 -14.02
CA LYS A 21 -9.10 -12.85 -13.57
C LYS A 21 -9.05 -13.38 -12.14
N LEU A 22 -7.97 -14.06 -11.75
CA LEU A 22 -7.77 -14.56 -10.40
C LEU A 22 -7.62 -13.41 -9.40
N VAL A 23 -6.82 -12.39 -9.72
CA VAL A 23 -6.66 -11.19 -8.88
C VAL A 23 -7.98 -10.45 -8.74
N VAL A 24 -8.71 -10.24 -9.84
CA VAL A 24 -10.04 -9.61 -9.81
C VAL A 24 -11.04 -10.45 -9.01
N ALA A 25 -10.98 -11.79 -9.10
CA ALA A 25 -11.80 -12.69 -8.31
C ALA A 25 -11.48 -12.60 -6.81
N LEU A 26 -10.20 -12.58 -6.45
CA LEU A 26 -9.75 -12.51 -5.06
C LEU A 26 -10.11 -11.16 -4.43
N VAL A 27 -9.83 -10.05 -5.13
CA VAL A 27 -10.11 -8.69 -4.64
C VAL A 27 -11.61 -8.40 -4.64
N GLY A 28 -12.31 -8.69 -5.73
CA GLY A 28 -13.75 -8.48 -5.79
C GLY A 28 -14.51 -9.41 -4.84
N GLY A 29 -14.07 -10.67 -4.74
CA GLY A 29 -14.64 -11.67 -3.83
C GLY A 29 -14.42 -11.32 -2.36
N SER A 30 -13.22 -10.89 -1.98
CA SER A 30 -12.95 -10.46 -0.59
C SER A 30 -13.77 -9.24 -0.20
N VAL A 31 -13.93 -8.26 -1.09
CA VAL A 31 -14.80 -7.09 -0.84
C VAL A 31 -16.27 -7.51 -0.68
N VAL A 32 -16.76 -8.44 -1.50
CA VAL A 32 -18.13 -8.99 -1.31
C VAL A 32 -18.25 -9.72 0.03
N LEU A 33 -17.27 -10.54 0.40
CA LEU A 33 -17.27 -11.28 1.68
C LEU A 33 -17.24 -10.34 2.89
N VAL A 34 -16.44 -9.28 2.85
CA VAL A 34 -16.44 -8.22 3.87
C VAL A 34 -17.80 -7.53 3.93
N GLY A 35 -18.38 -7.19 2.78
CA GLY A 35 -19.72 -6.62 2.72
C GLY A 35 -20.80 -7.54 3.28
N ILE A 36 -20.70 -8.86 3.06
CA ILE A 36 -21.62 -9.86 3.65
C ILE A 36 -21.41 -9.95 5.16
N ALA A 37 -20.17 -9.97 5.64
CA ALA A 37 -19.88 -9.96 7.08
C ALA A 37 -20.47 -8.70 7.76
N MET A 38 -20.48 -7.57 7.06
CA MET A 38 -21.12 -6.31 7.49
C MET A 38 -22.67 -6.34 7.48
N ILE A 39 -23.30 -7.45 7.09
CA ILE A 39 -24.74 -7.65 7.33
C ILE A 39 -24.98 -8.09 8.77
N VAL A 40 -24.05 -8.91 9.31
CA VAL A 40 -24.11 -9.43 10.69
C VAL A 40 -23.43 -8.45 11.66
N LEU A 41 -22.33 -7.84 11.23
CA LEU A 41 -21.62 -6.78 11.96
C LEU A 41 -22.23 -5.42 11.55
N PRO A 42 -22.59 -4.50 12.45
CA PRO A 42 -23.19 -3.23 12.06
C PRO A 42 -22.23 -2.42 11.16
N GLY A 43 -22.53 -2.36 9.86
CA GLY A 43 -21.71 -1.70 8.85
C GLY A 43 -22.45 -1.46 7.54
N PRO A 44 -21.89 -0.66 6.61
CA PRO A 44 -22.58 -0.26 5.37
C PRO A 44 -22.53 -1.36 4.29
N ALA A 45 -23.03 -2.57 4.60
CA ALA A 45 -23.10 -3.70 3.68
C ALA A 45 -23.73 -3.35 2.32
N ILE A 46 -24.73 -2.46 2.34
CA ILE A 46 -25.45 -1.99 1.15
C ILE A 46 -24.57 -1.22 0.16
N LEU A 47 -23.42 -0.70 0.59
CA LEU A 47 -22.44 -0.01 -0.26
C LEU A 47 -21.27 -0.92 -0.64
N VAL A 48 -20.82 -1.75 0.30
CA VAL A 48 -19.63 -2.59 0.14
C VAL A 48 -19.90 -3.79 -0.77
N ILE A 49 -21.08 -4.42 -0.66
CA ILE A 49 -21.44 -5.57 -1.51
C ILE A 49 -21.55 -5.16 -3.00
N PRO A 50 -22.27 -4.08 -3.37
CA PRO A 50 -22.30 -3.62 -4.76
C PRO A 50 -20.93 -3.22 -5.29
N LEU A 51 -20.05 -2.67 -4.44
CA LEU A 51 -18.67 -2.33 -4.82
C LEU A 51 -17.86 -3.58 -5.16
N GLY A 52 -17.90 -4.61 -4.32
CA GLY A 52 -17.25 -5.89 -4.60
C GLY A 52 -17.80 -6.57 -5.85
N LEU A 53 -19.12 -6.55 -6.03
CA LEU A 53 -19.77 -7.05 -7.25
C LEU A 53 -19.38 -6.25 -8.49
N ALA A 54 -19.16 -4.93 -8.37
CA ALA A 54 -18.74 -4.08 -9.48
C ALA A 54 -17.28 -4.36 -9.90
N ILE A 55 -16.41 -4.67 -8.92
CA ILE A 55 -15.04 -5.14 -9.19
C ILE A 55 -15.08 -6.49 -9.93
N LEU A 56 -15.88 -7.46 -9.43
CA LEU A 56 -16.06 -8.76 -10.09
C LEU A 56 -16.66 -8.61 -11.50
N ALA A 57 -17.56 -7.64 -11.69
CA ALA A 57 -18.21 -7.38 -12.97
C ALA A 57 -17.23 -6.93 -14.08
N THR A 58 -16.02 -6.50 -13.74
CA THR A 58 -15.02 -6.14 -14.78
C THR A 58 -14.65 -7.35 -15.63
N GLU A 59 -14.51 -8.52 -15.01
CA GLU A 59 -14.02 -9.75 -15.63
C GLU A 59 -15.06 -10.90 -15.70
N PHE A 60 -16.08 -10.89 -14.84
CA PHE A 60 -17.06 -11.97 -14.72
C PHE A 60 -18.45 -11.56 -15.23
N LEU A 61 -18.91 -12.24 -16.28
CA LEU A 61 -20.22 -12.00 -16.90
C LEU A 61 -21.39 -12.31 -15.95
N TRP A 62 -21.25 -13.27 -15.04
CA TRP A 62 -22.29 -13.59 -14.06
C TRP A 62 -22.48 -12.45 -13.06
N ALA A 63 -21.40 -11.81 -12.60
CA ALA A 63 -21.45 -10.65 -11.70
C ALA A 63 -22.12 -9.45 -12.40
N ARG A 64 -21.85 -9.23 -13.70
CA ARG A 64 -22.57 -8.24 -14.52
C ARG A 64 -24.08 -8.50 -14.59
N ARG A 65 -24.49 -9.76 -14.75
CA ARG A 65 -25.93 -10.14 -14.80
C ARG A 65 -26.62 -9.89 -13.46
N TRP A 66 -25.96 -10.22 -12.36
CA TRP A 66 -26.47 -9.96 -11.01
C TRP A 66 -26.60 -8.46 -10.72
N LEU A 67 -25.60 -7.65 -11.07
CA LEU A 67 -25.66 -6.18 -10.97
C LEU A 67 -26.81 -5.58 -11.78
N LYS A 68 -27.07 -6.10 -12.99
CA LYS A 68 -28.22 -5.69 -13.81
C LYS A 68 -29.56 -6.06 -13.14
N ARG A 69 -29.69 -7.26 -12.60
CA ARG A 69 -30.92 -7.70 -11.89
C ARG A 69 -31.17 -6.89 -10.61
N ALA A 70 -30.13 -6.63 -9.82
CA ALA A 70 -30.21 -5.79 -8.63
C ALA A 70 -30.66 -4.36 -8.96
N ARG A 71 -30.25 -3.83 -10.12
CA ARG A 71 -30.64 -2.51 -10.61
C ARG A 71 -32.09 -2.45 -11.11
N ALA A 72 -32.64 -3.57 -11.58
CA ALA A 72 -34.05 -3.68 -11.99
C ALA A 72 -35.02 -3.69 -10.80
N LEU A 73 -34.54 -3.97 -9.59
CA LEU A 73 -35.30 -3.87 -8.35
C LEU A 73 -35.36 -2.44 -7.79
N LEU A 74 -34.59 -1.51 -8.35
CA LEU A 74 -34.69 -0.08 -8.00
C LEU A 74 -35.84 0.57 -8.79
N PRO A 75 -36.66 1.45 -8.18
CA PRO A 75 -37.92 1.95 -8.74
C PRO A 75 -37.86 2.65 -10.12
N ASN A 76 -36.66 2.88 -10.68
CA ASN A 76 -36.44 3.60 -11.95
C ASN A 76 -35.44 2.91 -12.90
N GLY A 77 -35.33 1.58 -12.85
CA GLY A 77 -34.28 0.81 -13.53
C GLY A 77 -34.31 0.73 -15.07
N ASP A 78 -35.43 1.08 -15.73
CA ASP A 78 -35.70 0.59 -17.10
C ASP A 78 -35.90 1.67 -18.20
N LYS A 79 -35.77 2.96 -17.89
CA LYS A 79 -35.82 4.01 -18.91
C LYS A 79 -34.40 4.46 -19.28
N GLN A 80 -33.80 3.84 -20.29
CA GLN A 80 -32.66 4.43 -21.01
C GLN A 80 -33.18 5.37 -22.10
N PRO A 81 -32.91 6.69 -22.04
CA PRO A 81 -33.28 7.60 -23.11
C PRO A 81 -32.47 7.29 -24.38
N ALA A 82 -33.14 7.26 -25.52
CA ALA A 82 -32.53 7.12 -26.84
C ALA A 82 -31.54 8.28 -27.06
N GLY A 83 -30.26 7.96 -27.26
CA GLY A 83 -29.16 8.92 -27.37
C GLY A 83 -28.02 8.73 -26.35
N PHE A 84 -28.14 7.79 -25.42
CA PHE A 84 -27.13 7.53 -24.38
C PHE A 84 -26.12 6.45 -24.81
N SER A 85 -24.92 6.86 -25.24
CA SER A 85 -23.74 5.98 -25.24
C SER A 85 -23.38 5.62 -23.80
N TRP A 86 -22.98 4.37 -23.52
CA TRP A 86 -22.54 3.91 -22.19
C TRP A 86 -21.74 5.01 -21.45
N PRO A 87 -22.08 5.37 -20.20
CA PRO A 87 -21.28 6.34 -19.49
C PRO A 87 -19.88 5.72 -19.36
N PRO A 88 -18.80 6.49 -19.57
CA PRO A 88 -17.46 5.99 -19.37
C PRO A 88 -17.41 5.39 -17.96
N ALA A 89 -17.11 4.08 -17.87
CA ALA A 89 -17.22 3.26 -16.67
C ALA A 89 -16.93 4.05 -15.39
N LEU A 90 -17.97 4.43 -14.62
CA LEU A 90 -17.90 5.16 -13.34
C LEU A 90 -16.57 5.91 -13.12
N PHE A 91 -16.23 6.85 -14.02
CA PHE A 91 -14.97 7.57 -13.93
C PHE A 91 -15.09 8.59 -12.79
N ILE A 92 -14.78 8.18 -11.56
CA ILE A 92 -14.60 9.11 -10.44
C ILE A 92 -13.43 10.01 -10.81
N PRO A 93 -13.61 11.33 -11.00
CA PRO A 93 -12.50 12.22 -11.33
C PRO A 93 -11.46 12.19 -10.21
N HIS A 94 -10.18 12.37 -10.55
CA HIS A 94 -9.08 12.21 -9.58
C HIS A 94 -9.28 13.06 -8.31
N ARG A 95 -9.77 14.30 -8.46
CA ARG A 95 -10.13 15.16 -7.32
C ARG A 95 -11.18 14.54 -6.39
N HIS A 96 -12.24 13.94 -6.95
CA HIS A 96 -13.30 13.33 -6.14
C HIS A 96 -12.81 12.05 -5.50
N TYR A 97 -11.95 11.29 -6.18
CA TYR A 97 -11.31 10.12 -5.60
C TYR A 97 -10.50 10.48 -4.35
N LEU A 98 -9.70 11.56 -4.42
CA LEU A 98 -8.96 12.05 -3.27
C LEU A 98 -9.86 12.55 -2.15
N LEU A 99 -10.90 13.31 -2.47
CA LEU A 99 -11.86 13.79 -1.48
C LEU A 99 -12.59 12.63 -0.79
N ILE A 100 -12.94 11.57 -1.52
CA ILE A 100 -13.54 10.37 -0.94
C ILE A 100 -12.57 9.70 0.03
N LEU A 101 -11.32 9.45 -0.38
CA LEU A 101 -10.33 8.84 0.52
C LEU A 101 -10.06 9.72 1.75
N ALA A 102 -9.95 11.04 1.57
CA ALA A 102 -9.76 11.97 2.66
C ALA A 102 -10.95 11.99 3.64
N ALA A 103 -12.19 11.96 3.13
CA ALA A 103 -13.39 11.92 3.95
C ALA A 103 -13.50 10.58 4.71
N LEU A 104 -13.26 9.46 4.03
CA LEU A 104 -13.26 8.14 4.67
C LEU A 104 -12.17 8.03 5.74
N PHE A 105 -10.96 8.52 5.45
CA PHE A 105 -9.87 8.54 6.41
C PHE A 105 -10.18 9.47 7.58
N GLY A 106 -10.78 10.64 7.33
CA GLY A 106 -11.21 11.55 8.38
C GLY A 106 -12.24 10.93 9.32
N ILE A 107 -13.24 10.23 8.78
CA ILE A 107 -14.23 9.48 9.58
C ILE A 107 -13.55 8.39 10.40
N TRP A 108 -12.67 7.61 9.77
CA TRP A 108 -11.91 6.53 10.43
C TRP A 108 -11.04 7.06 11.57
N TRP A 109 -10.27 8.12 11.30
CA TRP A 109 -9.40 8.78 12.26
C TRP A 109 -10.20 9.36 13.43
N VAL A 110 -11.31 10.07 13.17
CA VAL A 110 -12.17 10.62 14.24
C VAL A 110 -12.73 9.50 15.11
N ALA A 111 -13.20 8.39 14.52
CA ALA A 111 -13.72 7.26 15.29
C ALA A 111 -12.65 6.67 16.21
N LEU A 112 -11.41 6.52 15.73
CA LEU A 112 -10.27 6.00 16.50
C LEU A 112 -9.61 7.05 17.41
N ALA A 113 -9.92 8.34 17.26
CA ALA A 113 -9.48 9.40 18.16
C ALA A 113 -10.37 9.49 19.42
N ILE A 114 -11.53 8.82 19.43
CA ILE A 114 -12.42 8.76 20.59
C ILE A 114 -11.84 7.74 21.58
N HIS A 115 -11.51 8.19 22.80
CA HIS A 115 -11.00 7.36 23.88
C HIS A 115 -9.86 6.39 23.47
N PRO A 116 -8.73 6.89 22.94
CA PRO A 116 -7.57 6.03 22.70
C PRO A 116 -7.07 5.44 24.03
N LEU A 117 -6.54 4.21 24.00
CA LEU A 117 -6.15 3.46 25.19
C LEU A 117 -5.11 4.22 26.02
N HIS A 118 -4.09 4.76 25.33
CA HIS A 118 -3.03 5.57 25.92
C HIS A 118 -2.88 6.89 25.18
N ARG A 119 -3.44 7.98 25.73
CA ARG A 119 -3.52 9.28 25.03
C ARG A 119 -2.16 9.88 24.65
N ASN A 120 -1.15 9.72 25.51
CA ASN A 120 0.20 10.25 25.24
C ASN A 120 0.89 9.48 24.11
N VAL A 121 0.76 8.14 24.09
CA VAL A 121 1.25 7.28 23.02
C VAL A 121 0.52 7.61 21.72
N TRP A 122 -0.82 7.72 21.75
CA TRP A 122 -1.63 8.09 20.58
C TRP A 122 -1.19 9.43 19.96
N LEU A 123 -0.85 10.44 20.78
CA LEU A 123 -0.34 11.72 20.29
C LEU A 123 1.01 11.57 19.59
N LEU A 124 1.93 10.80 20.19
CA LEU A 124 3.26 10.54 19.62
C LEU A 124 3.15 9.79 18.28
N GLU A 125 2.35 8.73 18.24
CA GLU A 125 2.07 7.94 17.04
C GLU A 125 1.44 8.77 15.90
N ASN A 126 0.61 9.76 16.25
CA ASN A 126 -0.02 10.61 15.26
C ASN A 126 0.91 11.73 14.74
N ALA A 127 2.05 12.01 15.37
CA ALA A 127 2.93 13.11 14.95
C ALA A 127 3.43 12.92 13.51
N LEU A 128 3.98 11.74 13.19
CA LEU A 128 4.44 11.38 11.84
C LEU A 128 3.28 11.28 10.84
N ALA A 129 2.14 10.72 11.27
CA ALA A 129 0.95 10.62 10.44
C ALA A 129 0.42 12.00 10.01
N ILE A 130 0.34 12.96 10.94
CA ILE A 130 -0.07 14.34 10.67
C ILE A 130 0.94 15.01 9.73
N ALA A 131 2.24 14.85 9.96
CA ALA A 131 3.27 15.38 9.06
C ALA A 131 3.10 14.82 7.63
N GLY A 132 2.80 13.53 7.48
CA GLY A 132 2.51 12.90 6.20
C GLY A 132 1.26 13.47 5.51
N VAL A 133 0.17 13.68 6.25
CA VAL A 133 -1.06 14.30 5.71
C VAL A 133 -0.82 15.75 5.29
N VAL A 134 -0.09 16.53 6.09
CA VAL A 134 0.31 17.90 5.75
C VAL A 134 1.15 17.90 4.49
N PHE A 135 2.15 17.01 4.39
CA PHE A 135 2.97 16.87 3.18
C PHE A 135 2.11 16.59 1.95
N LEU A 136 1.23 15.58 1.99
CA LEU A 136 0.35 15.25 0.87
C LEU A 136 -0.57 16.42 0.49
N THR A 137 -1.05 17.16 1.47
CA THR A 137 -1.92 18.32 1.26
C THR A 137 -1.18 19.51 0.67
N VAL A 138 0.03 19.82 1.13
CA VAL A 138 0.83 20.94 0.61
C VAL A 138 1.32 20.63 -0.81
N PHE A 139 1.77 19.40 -1.04
CA PHE A 139 2.37 19.01 -2.31
C PHE A 139 1.36 18.46 -3.33
N HIS A 140 0.06 18.37 -3.02
CA HIS A 140 -0.93 17.78 -3.94
C HIS A 140 -0.98 18.45 -5.32
N ARG A 141 -0.61 19.73 -5.47
CA ARG A 141 -0.58 20.41 -6.79
C ARG A 141 0.69 20.13 -7.59
N ARG A 142 1.79 19.80 -6.92
CA ARG A 142 3.11 19.54 -7.53
C ARG A 142 3.37 18.04 -7.73
N LEU A 143 2.86 17.22 -6.81
CA LEU A 143 3.00 15.77 -6.74
C LEU A 143 1.63 15.12 -6.60
N LEU A 144 0.90 15.05 -7.72
CA LEU A 144 -0.33 14.28 -7.82
C LEU A 144 0.02 12.80 -7.99
N PHE A 145 -0.04 12.02 -6.91
CA PHE A 145 0.21 10.58 -6.98
C PHE A 145 -0.83 9.85 -7.83
N SER A 146 -0.51 8.63 -8.28
CA SER A 146 -1.48 7.75 -8.91
C SER A 146 -2.58 7.34 -7.92
N ARG A 147 -3.75 6.94 -8.44
CA ARG A 147 -4.83 6.41 -7.58
C ARG A 147 -4.36 5.21 -6.76
N VAL A 148 -3.52 4.34 -7.35
CA VAL A 148 -2.93 3.18 -6.68
C VAL A 148 -2.09 3.63 -5.48
N SER A 149 -1.19 4.59 -5.67
CA SER A 149 -0.37 5.14 -4.60
C SER A 149 -1.21 5.77 -3.49
N TYR A 150 -2.24 6.54 -3.83
CA TYR A 150 -3.16 7.10 -2.83
C TYR A 150 -3.96 6.00 -2.08
N THR A 151 -4.39 4.93 -2.75
CA THR A 151 -5.01 3.79 -2.07
C THR A 151 -4.05 3.13 -1.10
N MET A 152 -2.81 2.87 -1.53
CA MET A 152 -1.82 2.20 -0.69
C MET A 152 -1.49 3.03 0.56
N ILE A 153 -1.29 4.34 0.38
CA ILE A 153 -1.12 5.28 1.49
C ILE A 153 -2.36 5.26 2.41
N PHE A 154 -3.57 5.34 1.85
CA PHE A 154 -4.80 5.30 2.62
C PHE A 154 -4.92 4.02 3.47
N VAL A 155 -4.67 2.84 2.87
CA VAL A 155 -4.72 1.55 3.58
C VAL A 155 -3.68 1.50 4.69
N PHE A 156 -2.44 1.92 4.41
CA PHE A 156 -1.38 1.99 5.42
C PHE A 156 -1.77 2.91 6.58
N MET A 157 -2.25 4.12 6.28
CA MET A 157 -2.70 5.08 7.29
C MET A 157 -3.87 4.55 8.12
N CYS A 158 -4.80 3.80 7.53
CA CYS A 158 -5.87 3.14 8.30
C CYS A 158 -5.32 2.10 9.28
N LEU A 159 -4.36 1.28 8.86
CA LEU A 159 -3.69 0.30 9.74
C LEU A 159 -2.93 0.99 10.88
N HIS A 160 -2.17 2.03 10.56
CA HIS A 160 -1.45 2.87 11.52
C HIS A 160 -2.39 3.39 12.62
N GLN A 161 -3.57 3.87 12.25
CA GLN A 161 -4.51 4.42 13.22
C GLN A 161 -5.12 3.38 14.17
N ILE A 162 -5.22 2.12 13.75
CA ILE A 162 -5.61 1.02 14.66
C ILE A 162 -4.54 0.85 15.73
N GLY A 163 -3.27 0.79 15.33
CA GLY A 163 -2.13 0.71 16.24
C GLY A 163 -2.08 1.91 17.17
N ALA A 164 -2.21 3.13 16.65
CA ALA A 164 -2.19 4.35 17.45
C ALA A 164 -3.32 4.40 18.50
N HIS A 165 -4.53 3.94 18.15
CA HIS A 165 -5.68 3.93 19.08
C HIS A 165 -5.47 2.96 20.24
N TYR A 166 -5.07 1.73 19.94
CA TYR A 166 -4.95 0.68 20.95
C TYR A 166 -3.58 0.66 21.63
N SER A 167 -2.56 1.34 21.11
CA SER A 167 -1.16 0.93 21.24
C SER A 167 -0.86 -0.35 20.46
N TYR A 168 0.26 -0.37 19.76
CA TYR A 168 0.63 -1.44 18.83
C TYR A 168 0.71 -2.82 19.51
N SER A 169 1.21 -2.86 20.75
CA SER A 169 1.31 -4.09 21.54
C SER A 169 -0.04 -4.60 22.08
N GLU A 170 -1.10 -3.80 21.99
CA GLU A 170 -2.38 -4.08 22.65
C GLU A 170 -3.55 -4.18 21.66
N VAL A 171 -3.28 -4.10 20.34
CA VAL A 171 -4.31 -4.29 19.32
C VAL A 171 -4.98 -5.66 19.50
N PRO A 172 -6.30 -5.73 19.74
CA PRO A 172 -6.97 -6.96 20.14
C PRO A 172 -7.33 -7.89 18.98
N TYR A 173 -6.44 -8.03 17.98
CA TYR A 173 -6.68 -8.85 16.79
C TYR A 173 -6.94 -10.32 17.13
N ASP A 174 -6.30 -10.83 18.18
CA ASP A 174 -6.41 -12.22 18.58
C ASP A 174 -7.78 -12.50 19.23
N ALA A 175 -8.30 -11.52 19.98
CA ALA A 175 -9.65 -11.57 20.53
C ALA A 175 -10.72 -11.45 19.43
N TRP A 176 -10.52 -10.57 18.44
CA TRP A 176 -11.40 -10.48 17.27
C TRP A 176 -11.45 -11.81 16.51
N PHE A 177 -10.28 -12.43 16.29
CA PHE A 177 -10.19 -13.71 15.62
C PHE A 177 -10.86 -14.85 16.41
N ARG A 178 -10.72 -14.83 17.74
CA ARG A 178 -11.43 -15.76 18.64
C ARG A 178 -12.94 -15.60 18.59
N HIS A 179 -13.44 -14.37 18.57
CA HIS A 179 -14.87 -14.12 18.45
C HIS A 179 -15.44 -14.68 17.13
N LEU A 180 -14.66 -14.61 16.04
CA LEU A 180 -15.08 -15.07 14.72
C LEU A 180 -14.93 -16.58 14.51
N THR A 181 -13.90 -17.22 15.08
CA THR A 181 -13.51 -18.60 14.74
C THR A 181 -13.57 -19.58 15.91
N GLY A 182 -13.74 -19.08 17.14
CA GLY A 182 -13.62 -19.86 18.37
C GLY A 182 -12.18 -20.22 18.78
N ARG A 183 -11.17 -19.90 17.95
CA ARG A 183 -9.74 -20.12 18.22
C ARG A 183 -8.97 -18.81 18.20
N THR A 184 -7.80 -18.75 18.82
CA THR A 184 -6.93 -17.57 18.73
C THR A 184 -5.99 -17.69 17.53
N PHE A 185 -5.77 -16.59 16.81
CA PHE A 185 -4.82 -16.55 15.68
C PHE A 185 -3.41 -16.91 16.16
N ASN A 186 -3.02 -16.36 17.31
CA ASN A 186 -1.73 -16.63 17.94
C ASN A 186 -1.51 -18.13 18.22
N SER A 187 -2.52 -18.86 18.69
CA SER A 187 -2.39 -20.30 18.93
C SER A 187 -2.22 -21.12 17.65
N LEU A 188 -2.83 -20.69 16.54
CA LEU A 188 -2.77 -21.40 15.26
C LEU A 188 -1.38 -21.32 14.62
N ILE A 189 -0.70 -20.20 14.80
CA ILE A 189 0.62 -19.91 14.22
C ILE A 189 1.77 -20.05 15.22
N GLY A 190 1.47 -20.31 16.49
CA GLY A 190 2.46 -20.46 17.56
C GLY A 190 3.10 -19.14 18.02
N TRP A 191 2.36 -18.03 17.96
CA TRP A 191 2.84 -16.75 18.49
C TRP A 191 2.54 -16.64 19.98
N GLU A 192 3.53 -16.18 20.73
CA GLU A 192 3.44 -16.02 22.19
C GLU A 192 3.08 -14.59 22.62
N ARG A 193 3.14 -13.63 21.69
CA ARG A 193 2.89 -12.20 21.95
C ARG A 193 2.07 -11.52 20.86
N ASN A 194 1.76 -10.24 21.06
CA ASN A 194 1.14 -9.41 20.05
C ASN A 194 2.17 -9.06 18.97
N ASN A 195 1.84 -9.34 17.71
CA ASN A 195 2.70 -9.08 16.55
C ASN A 195 2.07 -8.08 15.56
N PHE A 196 1.14 -7.24 16.02
CA PHE A 196 0.51 -6.25 15.15
C PHE A 196 1.53 -5.28 14.57
N ASP A 197 2.54 -4.91 15.34
CA ASP A 197 3.60 -4.02 14.90
C ASP A 197 4.37 -4.56 13.69
N ARG A 198 4.84 -5.80 13.79
CA ARG A 198 5.40 -6.55 12.66
C ARG A 198 4.54 -6.55 11.40
N ILE A 199 3.21 -6.61 11.55
CA ILE A 199 2.28 -6.52 10.42
C ILE A 199 2.31 -5.12 9.81
N VAL A 200 2.35 -4.08 10.64
CA VAL A 200 2.46 -2.69 10.18
C VAL A 200 3.81 -2.42 9.53
N HIS A 201 4.93 -2.89 10.09
CA HIS A 201 6.25 -2.78 9.45
C HIS A 201 6.30 -3.48 8.09
N PHE A 202 5.80 -4.72 8.00
CA PHE A 202 5.65 -5.39 6.71
C PHE A 202 4.78 -4.59 5.73
N SER A 203 3.66 -4.05 6.21
CA SER A 203 2.72 -3.27 5.41
C SER A 203 3.30 -1.92 4.99
N TYR A 204 4.12 -1.28 5.81
CA TYR A 204 4.88 -0.07 5.49
C TYR A 204 5.73 -0.33 4.24
N GLY A 205 6.54 -1.39 4.30
CA GLY A 205 7.34 -1.83 3.15
C GLY A 205 6.49 -2.10 1.91
N LEU A 206 5.47 -2.94 2.06
CA LEU A 206 4.65 -3.40 0.94
C LEU A 206 3.83 -2.29 0.27
N LEU A 207 3.27 -1.36 1.06
CA LEU A 207 2.34 -0.35 0.60
C LEU A 207 3.04 0.97 0.23
N LEU A 208 4.12 1.36 0.91
CA LEU A 208 4.75 2.66 0.67
C LEU A 208 5.92 2.63 -0.31
N ALA A 209 6.55 1.48 -0.56
CA ALA A 209 7.65 1.40 -1.52
C ALA A 209 7.24 1.80 -2.97
N TYR A 210 5.99 1.52 -3.37
CA TYR A 210 5.50 1.96 -4.70
C TYR A 210 5.21 3.47 -4.79
N PRO A 211 4.50 4.11 -3.84
CA PRO A 211 4.45 5.57 -3.75
C PRO A 211 5.83 6.22 -3.77
N VAL A 212 6.79 5.70 -3.01
CA VAL A 212 8.18 6.19 -3.02
C VAL A 212 8.79 6.05 -4.42
N ARG A 213 8.58 4.91 -5.08
CA ARG A 213 9.00 4.72 -6.48
C ARG A 213 8.41 5.76 -7.42
N GLU A 214 7.14 6.11 -7.25
CA GLU A 214 6.51 7.16 -8.05
C GLU A 214 7.22 8.52 -7.88
N VAL A 215 7.65 8.87 -6.67
CA VAL A 215 8.48 10.06 -6.43
C VAL A 215 9.81 9.96 -7.16
N PHE A 216 10.55 8.86 -7.02
CA PHE A 216 11.84 8.68 -7.69
C PHE A 216 11.74 8.78 -9.21
N LEU A 217 10.69 8.20 -9.81
CA LEU A 217 10.48 8.29 -11.25
C LEU A 217 10.09 9.71 -11.70
N ARG A 218 9.29 10.44 -10.92
CA ARG A 218 8.70 11.71 -11.35
C ARG A 218 9.49 12.95 -10.94
N VAL A 219 10.25 12.86 -9.85
CA VAL A 219 11.04 13.96 -9.29
C VAL A 219 12.52 13.78 -9.60
N VAL A 220 13.07 12.61 -9.26
CA VAL A 220 14.50 12.32 -9.46
C VAL A 220 14.79 11.88 -10.90
N ASN A 221 13.77 11.43 -11.64
CA ASN A 221 13.86 10.97 -13.03
C ASN A 221 14.85 9.80 -13.21
N VAL A 222 14.86 8.88 -12.24
CA VAL A 222 15.63 7.63 -12.34
C VAL A 222 14.94 6.63 -13.28
N ARG A 223 15.71 5.75 -13.92
CA ARG A 223 15.23 4.77 -14.90
C ARG A 223 15.93 3.42 -14.73
N GLY A 224 15.37 2.38 -15.35
CA GLY A 224 15.94 1.03 -15.31
C GLY A 224 16.04 0.49 -13.88
N PHE A 225 17.16 -0.13 -13.53
CA PHE A 225 17.41 -0.75 -12.22
C PHE A 225 17.22 0.22 -11.06
N TRP A 226 17.76 1.44 -11.17
CA TRP A 226 17.71 2.45 -10.11
C TRP A 226 16.28 2.88 -9.74
N GLY A 227 15.33 2.75 -10.67
CA GLY A 227 13.91 2.98 -10.41
C GLY A 227 13.21 1.89 -9.58
N TYR A 228 13.93 0.84 -9.16
CA TYR A 228 13.44 -0.20 -8.25
C TYR A 228 14.32 -0.32 -7.02
N PHE A 229 15.63 -0.17 -7.20
CA PHE A 229 16.59 -0.24 -6.10
C PHE A 229 16.47 0.94 -5.13
N LEU A 230 16.41 2.19 -5.62
CA LEU A 230 16.37 3.36 -4.73
C LEU A 230 15.10 3.47 -3.87
N PRO A 231 13.89 3.12 -4.38
CA PRO A 231 12.71 3.06 -3.53
C PRO A 231 12.79 1.98 -2.45
N LEU A 232 13.36 0.81 -2.79
CA LEU A 232 13.64 -0.25 -1.82
C LEU A 232 14.60 0.25 -0.74
N ASP A 233 15.75 0.80 -1.15
CA ASP A 233 16.79 1.32 -0.27
C ASP A 233 16.28 2.45 0.64
N LEU A 234 15.49 3.39 0.10
CA LEU A 234 14.89 4.46 0.90
C LEU A 234 13.89 3.90 1.92
N THR A 235 13.09 2.90 1.54
CA THR A 235 12.12 2.28 2.46
C THR A 235 12.82 1.50 3.58
N MET A 236 13.92 0.81 3.26
CA MET A 236 14.75 0.10 4.24
C MET A 236 15.44 1.08 5.20
N SER A 237 16.08 2.12 4.67
CA SER A 237 16.79 3.11 5.49
C SER A 237 15.85 3.94 6.37
N THR A 238 14.67 4.30 5.88
CA THR A 238 13.66 4.99 6.71
C THR A 238 13.07 4.09 7.79
N SER A 239 12.90 2.78 7.53
CA SER A 239 12.55 1.81 8.57
C SER A 239 13.61 1.76 9.67
N MET A 240 14.89 1.67 9.31
CA MET A 240 16.00 1.74 10.26
C MET A 240 16.01 3.06 11.05
N LEU A 241 15.81 4.20 10.39
CA LEU A 241 15.75 5.49 11.08
C LEU A 241 14.58 5.58 12.07
N TYR A 242 13.45 4.93 11.75
CA TYR A 242 12.31 4.85 12.64
C TYR A 242 12.67 4.06 13.91
N GLU A 243 13.22 2.85 13.80
CA GLU A 243 13.68 2.05 14.95
C GLU A 243 14.71 2.79 15.82
N LEU A 244 15.64 3.51 15.19
CA LEU A 244 16.63 4.32 15.90
C LEU A 244 15.97 5.48 16.66
N ALA A 245 14.92 6.07 16.09
CA ALA A 245 14.15 7.12 16.76
C ALA A 245 13.34 6.55 17.94
N GLU A 246 12.78 5.35 17.82
CA GLU A 246 12.08 4.68 18.92
C GLU A 246 13.02 4.31 20.06
N TRP A 247 14.19 3.75 19.73
CA TRP A 247 15.26 3.54 20.70
C TRP A 247 15.67 4.85 21.38
N GLY A 248 15.89 5.92 20.61
CA GLY A 248 16.23 7.24 21.15
C GLY A 248 15.15 7.81 22.06
N THR A 249 13.87 7.61 21.71
CA THR A 249 12.71 8.00 22.53
C THR A 249 12.69 7.22 23.84
N SER A 250 12.94 5.91 23.80
CA SER A 250 13.04 5.07 25.01
C SER A 250 14.14 5.53 25.96
N VAL A 251 15.31 5.89 25.42
CA VAL A 251 16.44 6.43 26.21
C VAL A 251 16.12 7.81 26.78
N ALA A 252 15.46 8.69 26.01
CA ALA A 252 15.21 10.07 26.41
C ALA A 252 14.06 10.22 27.43
N PHE A 253 12.96 9.49 27.24
CA PHE A 253 11.77 9.60 28.09
C PHE A 253 11.76 8.58 29.24
N GLY A 254 12.42 7.43 29.07
CA GLY A 254 12.53 6.39 30.11
C GLY A 254 11.20 5.83 30.62
N GLY A 255 11.29 4.91 31.59
CA GLY A 255 10.14 4.37 32.32
C GLY A 255 9.09 3.64 31.46
N ASP A 256 7.88 3.54 31.99
CA ASP A 256 6.78 2.80 31.38
C ASP A 256 6.37 3.38 30.01
N LEU A 257 6.50 4.70 29.80
CA LEU A 257 6.15 5.36 28.54
C LEU A 257 7.09 4.95 27.39
N GLY A 258 8.40 4.93 27.64
CA GLY A 258 9.39 4.51 26.64
C GLY A 258 9.27 3.03 26.29
N GLN A 259 9.00 2.16 27.28
CA GLN A 259 8.78 0.73 27.06
C GLN A 259 7.46 0.44 26.34
N ALA A 260 6.39 1.17 26.67
CA ALA A 260 5.10 1.03 25.99
C ALA A 260 5.16 1.51 24.54
N TYR A 261 5.91 2.57 24.25
CA TYR A 261 6.09 3.08 22.88
C TYR A 261 6.92 2.14 22.01
N VAL A 262 8.06 1.64 22.51
CA VAL A 262 8.89 0.68 21.74
C VAL A 262 8.17 -0.65 21.51
N GLY A 263 7.25 -1.06 22.38
CA GLY A 263 6.42 -2.24 22.11
C GLY A 263 7.17 -3.58 22.08
N GLN A 264 8.42 -3.61 22.58
CA GLN A 264 9.34 -4.75 22.50
C GLN A 264 8.76 -6.05 23.07
N GLN A 265 7.90 -5.96 24.08
CA GLN A 265 7.25 -7.11 24.74
C GLN A 265 8.27 -8.20 25.18
N GLY A 266 9.49 -7.79 25.57
CA GLY A 266 10.58 -8.69 25.96
C GLY A 266 11.38 -9.33 24.81
N ASP A 267 11.09 -9.00 23.55
CA ASP A 267 11.84 -9.49 22.39
C ASP A 267 13.08 -8.63 22.10
N VAL A 268 14.25 -9.08 22.53
CA VAL A 268 15.53 -8.36 22.29
C VAL A 268 15.86 -8.11 20.81
N TRP A 269 15.18 -8.82 19.89
CA TRP A 269 15.40 -8.72 18.45
C TRP A 269 14.24 -8.02 17.70
N ASP A 270 13.36 -7.32 18.41
CA ASP A 270 12.16 -6.68 17.84
C ASP A 270 12.52 -5.78 16.66
N ALA A 271 13.26 -4.70 16.91
CA ALA A 271 13.71 -3.76 15.89
C ALA A 271 14.37 -4.42 14.67
N GLN A 272 15.20 -5.46 14.85
CA GLN A 272 15.81 -6.19 13.74
C GLN A 272 14.78 -6.95 12.90
N LYS A 273 13.77 -7.56 13.54
CA LYS A 273 12.70 -8.26 12.85
C LYS A 273 11.75 -7.28 12.16
N ASP A 274 11.48 -6.13 12.75
CA ASP A 274 10.64 -5.08 12.17
C ASP A 274 11.30 -4.43 10.96
N MET A 275 12.59 -4.08 11.05
CA MET A 275 13.40 -3.68 9.89
C MET A 275 13.40 -4.76 8.79
N ALA A 276 13.57 -6.03 9.16
CA ALA A 276 13.59 -7.13 8.19
C ALA A 276 12.24 -7.31 7.49
N LEU A 277 11.13 -7.18 8.22
CA LEU A 277 9.77 -7.28 7.67
C LEU A 277 9.43 -6.10 6.77
N ALA A 278 9.79 -4.88 7.15
CA ALA A 278 9.67 -3.71 6.29
C ALA A 278 10.48 -3.88 4.99
N SER A 279 11.71 -4.37 5.10
CA SER A 279 12.58 -4.67 3.96
C SER A 279 11.96 -5.73 3.04
N LEU A 280 11.41 -6.80 3.62
CA LEU A 280 10.76 -7.87 2.87
C LEU A 280 9.50 -7.38 2.14
N GLY A 281 8.65 -6.59 2.80
CA GLY A 281 7.48 -5.98 2.18
C GLY A 281 7.86 -5.10 0.99
N ALA A 282 8.87 -4.24 1.15
CA ALA A 282 9.37 -3.37 0.09
C ALA A 282 9.97 -4.17 -1.08
N LEU A 283 10.74 -5.22 -0.79
CA LEU A 283 11.31 -6.11 -1.80
C LEU A 283 10.21 -6.79 -2.62
N ILE A 284 9.18 -7.31 -1.97
CA ILE A 284 8.02 -7.92 -2.64
C ILE A 284 7.32 -6.88 -3.53
N ALA A 285 7.05 -5.68 -3.03
CA ALA A 285 6.44 -4.60 -3.80
C ALA A 285 7.26 -4.25 -5.05
N MET A 286 8.59 -4.13 -4.93
CA MET A 286 9.48 -3.85 -6.05
C MET A 286 9.56 -5.01 -7.04
N CYS A 287 9.60 -6.25 -6.57
CA CYS A 287 9.57 -7.44 -7.43
C CYS A 287 8.27 -7.57 -8.22
N ILE A 288 7.11 -7.35 -7.58
CA ILE A 288 5.81 -7.33 -8.25
C ILE A 288 5.79 -6.21 -9.30
N THR A 289 6.24 -5.01 -8.93
CA THR A 289 6.26 -3.86 -9.85
C THR A 289 7.19 -4.11 -11.04
N ALA A 290 8.37 -4.70 -10.80
CA ALA A 290 9.32 -5.05 -11.84
C ALA A 290 8.76 -6.14 -12.76
N ALA A 291 8.11 -7.18 -12.22
CA ALA A 291 7.50 -8.24 -13.01
C ALA A 291 6.35 -7.72 -13.88
N LEU A 292 5.52 -6.81 -13.36
CA LEU A 292 4.46 -6.15 -14.12
C LEU A 292 5.05 -5.30 -15.26
N ASN A 293 6.05 -4.46 -14.95
CA ASN A 293 6.67 -3.60 -15.96
C ASN A 293 7.45 -4.41 -17.00
N TRP A 294 8.12 -5.49 -16.62
CA TRP A 294 8.78 -6.41 -17.55
C TRP A 294 7.79 -7.02 -18.55
N ARG A 295 6.56 -7.32 -18.12
CA ARG A 295 5.52 -7.86 -19.00
C ARG A 295 4.85 -6.80 -19.88
N LEU A 296 4.70 -5.58 -19.36
CA LEU A 296 3.92 -4.51 -20.02
C LEU A 296 4.78 -3.59 -20.89
N GLN A 297 6.05 -3.35 -20.52
CA GLN A 297 6.95 -2.43 -21.20
C GLN A 297 7.85 -3.18 -22.18
N ARG A 298 7.85 -2.74 -23.44
CA ARG A 298 8.67 -3.35 -24.50
C ARG A 298 10.17 -3.15 -24.28
N ASP A 299 10.58 -2.00 -23.75
CA ASP A 299 11.98 -1.60 -23.64
C ASP A 299 12.58 -1.86 -22.24
N PHE A 300 11.87 -2.58 -21.37
CA PHE A 300 12.30 -2.82 -19.97
C PHE A 300 13.75 -3.30 -19.86
N ALA A 301 14.11 -4.34 -20.64
CA ALA A 301 15.46 -4.91 -20.60
C ALA A 301 16.53 -3.92 -21.09
N ARG A 302 16.20 -3.07 -22.07
CA ARG A 302 17.11 -2.05 -22.57
C ARG A 302 17.35 -0.97 -21.53
N GLU A 303 16.29 -0.44 -20.91
CA GLU A 303 16.41 0.56 -19.84
C GLU A 303 17.20 0.02 -18.66
N TRP A 304 17.00 -1.26 -18.32
CA TRP A 304 17.73 -1.92 -17.26
C TRP A 304 19.24 -1.94 -17.53
N VAL A 305 19.67 -2.40 -18.70
CA VAL A 305 21.09 -2.43 -19.08
C VAL A 305 21.67 -1.03 -19.17
N GLU A 306 20.96 -0.09 -19.79
CA GLU A 306 21.45 1.29 -19.96
C GLU A 306 21.63 2.00 -18.61
N SER A 307 20.87 1.61 -17.58
CA SER A 307 20.99 2.19 -16.24
C SER A 307 22.32 1.88 -15.54
N PHE A 308 23.05 0.85 -15.98
CA PHE A 308 24.39 0.52 -15.50
C PHE A 308 25.52 1.09 -16.38
N ARG A 309 25.17 1.77 -17.47
CA ARG A 309 26.18 2.31 -18.38
C ARG A 309 26.89 3.51 -17.75
N VAL A 310 28.21 3.46 -17.75
CA VAL A 310 29.07 4.58 -17.36
C VAL A 310 28.85 5.75 -18.33
N LYS A 311 28.33 6.88 -17.82
CA LYS A 311 28.01 8.07 -18.64
C LYS A 311 29.23 8.92 -18.95
N HIS A 312 30.21 8.95 -18.04
CA HIS A 312 31.45 9.70 -18.17
C HIS A 312 32.62 8.79 -17.80
N LYS A 313 33.61 8.69 -18.68
CA LYS A 313 34.78 7.82 -18.48
C LYS A 313 35.79 8.38 -17.49
N SER A 314 35.84 9.71 -17.34
CA SER A 314 36.74 10.37 -16.42
C SER A 314 36.29 10.13 -14.98
N PRO A 315 37.22 9.86 -14.05
CA PRO A 315 36.92 9.86 -12.62
C PRO A 315 36.28 11.19 -12.20
N LEU A 316 35.34 11.12 -11.26
CA LEU A 316 34.78 12.29 -10.58
C LEU A 316 35.73 12.69 -9.41
N GLY A 317 35.24 13.43 -8.43
CA GLY A 317 36.03 13.77 -7.23
C GLY A 317 37.17 14.74 -7.52
N GLU A 318 38.35 14.47 -6.97
CA GLU A 318 39.53 15.33 -7.02
C GLU A 318 40.02 15.60 -8.44
N ASP A 319 39.98 14.61 -9.33
CA ASP A 319 40.42 14.75 -10.72
C ASP A 319 39.52 15.72 -11.50
N GLU A 320 38.21 15.59 -11.32
CA GLU A 320 37.22 16.46 -11.96
C GLU A 320 37.26 17.88 -11.38
N MET A 321 37.45 18.02 -10.06
CA MET A 321 37.69 19.32 -9.43
C MET A 321 38.94 20.01 -10.00
N ALA A 322 40.04 19.28 -10.16
CA ALA A 322 41.27 19.80 -10.75
C ALA A 322 41.07 20.21 -12.23
N ARG A 323 40.29 19.45 -13.01
CA ARG A 323 39.95 19.80 -14.39
C ARG A 323 39.12 21.07 -14.48
N MET A 324 38.10 21.22 -13.62
CA MET A 324 37.29 22.44 -13.54
C MET A 324 38.14 23.65 -13.16
N ALA A 325 39.01 23.50 -12.15
CA ALA A 325 39.91 24.57 -11.71
C ALA A 325 40.86 25.05 -12.82
N ARG A 326 41.37 24.13 -13.66
CA ARG A 326 42.20 24.50 -14.83
C ARG A 326 41.42 25.25 -15.91
N LYS A 327 40.12 24.98 -16.09
CA LYS A 327 39.27 25.69 -17.06
C LYS A 327 38.88 27.11 -16.63
N MET A 328 39.02 27.42 -15.34
CA MET A 328 38.69 28.74 -14.80
C MET A 328 39.87 29.73 -14.88
N LYS A 329 41.07 29.27 -15.23
CA LYS A 329 42.26 30.09 -15.48
C LYS A 329 42.38 30.44 -16.95
#